data_AF-A0A2P8AR27-F1
#
_entry.id   AF-A0A2P8AR27-F1
#
_cell.length_a   1.000
_cell.length_b   1.000
_cell.length_c   1.000
_cell.angle_alpha   90.00
_cell.angle_beta   90.00
_cell.angle_gamma   90.00
#
_symmetry.space_group_name_H-M   'P 1'
#
loop_
_entity.id
_entity.type
_entity.pdbx_description
1 polymer ?
#
loop_
_entity_poly.entity_id
_entity_poly.type
_entity_poly.pdbx_seq_one_letter_code
_entity_poly.pdbx_strand_id
1 'polypeptide(L)'
;MQEGYAVRIVNGFLVVNDIPFVDEAAQVQWGSFLCPLDLSGDTTAPPSTHVMCFVGGVPRDKNGRPIDGLVNDGVERWSASPDLTATCGFSQKKPDGNYTDFYEKVTYYAAMVAGPAQAVDPGATPFTFKPVETDEDDGVFVYVDTYSSRAGITELNALLAVKKVVIIGLGGTGSYLLDLLAKTPAVTLHLYDGDFLRSHNAFRAPGAASIDDLRAPMKKVDYYERMYSAMRRGIKPHPVNVTAENVNEILDANFVFLAMDTGPDKEAIIKALTAHGVPFIDTGVGLSRDGNGVNGQIRITTSTPARTDHIERDGLISYFAGDHADYDTNLQVAELNALTANLAVLRYKKLLRFYADTEDERHTVYALDSNDLHNRYGTSEANAEDDSCEQPLASEADDAA
;
A
#
# COMPACT_ATOMS: atom_id res chain seq x y z
N MET A 1 6.94 19.34 5.15
CA MET A 1 6.03 19.25 3.97
C MET A 1 4.64 19.87 4.20
N GLN A 2 4.30 20.39 5.38
CA GLN A 2 2.94 20.89 5.68
C GLN A 2 2.48 22.08 4.80
N GLU A 3 3.41 22.86 4.25
CA GLU A 3 3.09 24.05 3.44
C GLU A 3 2.94 23.77 1.93
N GLY A 4 3.20 22.55 1.45
CA GLY A 4 2.94 22.21 0.04
C GLY A 4 4.07 22.49 -0.95
N TYR A 5 5.31 22.77 -0.50
CA TYR A 5 6.48 22.81 -1.39
C TYR A 5 6.76 21.44 -2.03
N ALA A 6 7.11 21.43 -3.31
CA ALA A 6 7.57 20.24 -4.03
C ALA A 6 9.05 19.97 -3.73
N VAL A 7 9.33 19.15 -2.72
CA VAL A 7 10.69 18.88 -2.22
C VAL A 7 11.18 17.50 -2.67
N ARG A 8 12.45 17.39 -3.06
CA ARG A 8 13.14 16.11 -3.25
C ARG A 8 14.61 16.20 -2.87
N ILE A 9 15.25 15.06 -2.70
CA ILE A 9 16.70 14.95 -2.43
C ILE A 9 17.35 14.34 -3.67
N VAL A 10 18.37 14.99 -4.21
CA VAL A 10 19.09 14.50 -5.41
C VAL A 10 20.59 14.60 -5.15
N ASN A 11 21.30 13.47 -5.17
CA ASN A 11 22.77 13.39 -5.01
C ASN A 11 23.31 14.21 -3.82
N GLY A 12 22.60 14.18 -2.67
CA GLY A 12 22.99 14.92 -1.45
C GLY A 12 22.61 16.40 -1.44
N PHE A 13 21.78 16.86 -2.38
CA PHE A 13 21.23 18.20 -2.40
C PHE A 13 19.74 18.20 -2.05
N LEU A 14 19.32 19.20 -1.30
CA LEU A 14 17.91 19.58 -1.17
C LEU A 14 17.51 20.35 -2.42
N VAL A 15 16.47 19.85 -3.10
CA VAL A 15 15.86 20.49 -4.27
C VAL A 15 14.43 20.88 -3.92
N VAL A 16 14.07 22.14 -4.17
CA VAL A 16 12.68 22.61 -4.06
C VAL A 16 12.22 23.09 -5.43
N ASN A 17 11.35 22.32 -6.06
CA ASN A 17 10.83 22.58 -7.39
C ASN A 17 9.66 23.58 -7.34
N ASP A 18 9.21 23.98 -8.54
CA ASP A 18 8.04 24.85 -8.74
C ASP A 18 8.15 26.19 -7.98
N ILE A 19 9.31 26.81 -7.98
CA ILE A 19 9.46 28.16 -7.41
C ILE A 19 9.15 29.19 -8.50
N PRO A 20 8.06 29.98 -8.36
CA PRO A 20 7.74 31.01 -9.32
C PRO A 20 8.71 32.18 -9.16
N PHE A 21 9.16 32.76 -10.27
CA PHE A 21 10.03 33.94 -10.29
C PHE A 21 9.69 34.84 -11.48
N VAL A 22 10.15 36.09 -11.45
CA VAL A 22 10.00 37.03 -12.58
C VAL A 22 11.29 37.08 -13.40
N ASP A 23 11.20 36.99 -14.72
CA ASP A 23 12.34 37.13 -15.63
C ASP A 23 12.61 38.59 -16.03
N GLU A 24 13.61 38.82 -16.89
CA GLU A 24 13.98 40.17 -17.37
C GLU A 24 12.91 40.83 -18.25
N ALA A 25 11.96 40.06 -18.78
CA ALA A 25 10.81 40.55 -19.53
C ALA A 25 9.59 40.84 -18.63
N ALA A 26 9.78 40.80 -17.31
CA ALA A 26 8.73 40.94 -16.31
C ALA A 26 7.61 39.88 -16.44
N GLN A 27 7.95 38.68 -16.90
CA GLN A 27 7.02 37.54 -16.99
C GLN A 27 7.27 36.53 -15.87
N VAL A 28 6.21 35.84 -15.44
CA VAL A 28 6.32 34.76 -14.45
C VAL A 28 6.87 33.51 -15.12
N GLN A 29 7.95 33.00 -14.56
CA GLN A 29 8.62 31.75 -14.93
C GLN A 29 8.71 30.83 -13.70
N TRP A 30 9.17 29.60 -13.92
CA TRP A 30 9.29 28.59 -12.87
C TRP A 30 10.70 28.03 -12.83
N GLY A 31 11.24 27.92 -11.63
CA GLY A 31 12.58 27.40 -11.38
C GLY A 31 12.63 26.51 -10.15
N SER A 32 13.83 26.26 -9.67
CA SER A 32 14.04 25.40 -8.50
C SER A 32 15.15 25.96 -7.60
N PHE A 33 14.94 25.86 -6.29
CA PHE A 33 15.99 26.06 -5.32
C PHE A 33 16.86 24.80 -5.21
N LEU A 34 18.16 25.01 -5.04
CA LEU A 34 19.16 23.96 -4.89
C LEU A 34 20.16 24.32 -3.79
N CYS A 35 20.35 23.48 -2.79
CA CYS A 35 21.45 23.63 -1.83
C CYS A 35 21.91 22.29 -1.24
N PRO A 36 23.16 22.18 -0.77
CA PRO A 36 23.65 20.99 -0.08
C PRO A 36 22.75 20.64 1.10
N LEU A 37 22.44 19.35 1.24
CA LEU A 37 21.69 18.83 2.37
C LEU A 37 22.67 18.32 3.44
N ASP A 38 22.62 18.93 4.62
CA ASP A 38 23.41 18.51 5.78
C ASP A 38 22.58 17.55 6.63
N LEU A 39 23.11 16.36 6.89
CA LEU A 39 22.45 15.31 7.66
C LEU A 39 23.25 14.96 8.93
N SER A 40 22.54 14.66 10.00
CA SER A 40 23.05 14.04 11.23
C SER A 40 22.33 12.71 11.44
N GLY A 41 22.90 11.64 10.88
CA GLY A 41 22.22 10.35 10.79
C GLY A 41 21.09 10.40 9.75
N ASP A 42 19.87 10.08 10.19
CA ASP A 42 18.64 10.09 9.41
C ASP A 42 17.82 11.39 9.55
N THR A 43 18.34 12.38 10.28
CA THR A 43 17.71 13.68 10.48
C THR A 43 18.53 14.81 9.87
N THR A 44 17.86 15.89 9.46
CA THR A 44 18.56 17.08 8.94
C THR A 44 19.33 17.79 10.05
N ALA A 45 20.58 18.13 9.78
CA ALA A 45 21.33 19.09 10.59
C ALA A 45 21.03 20.53 10.12
N PRO A 46 21.32 21.56 10.94
CA PRO A 46 21.21 22.95 10.49
C PRO A 46 22.07 23.21 9.24
N PRO A 47 21.60 23.99 8.25
CA PRO A 47 22.35 24.24 7.03
C PRO A 47 23.73 24.84 7.32
N SER A 48 24.79 24.17 6.85
CA SER A 48 26.19 24.59 7.04
C SER A 48 26.57 25.83 6.22
N THR A 49 25.73 26.15 5.23
CA THR A 49 25.91 27.27 4.30
C THR A 49 24.62 28.06 4.11
N HIS A 50 24.76 29.38 4.01
CA HIS A 50 23.64 30.27 3.68
C HIS A 50 23.30 30.27 2.20
N VAL A 51 24.19 29.74 1.35
CA VAL A 51 24.02 29.80 -0.09
C VAL A 51 22.82 28.97 -0.51
N MET A 52 21.95 29.57 -1.30
CA MET A 52 20.87 28.92 -2.03
C MET A 52 21.11 29.14 -3.52
N CYS A 53 21.18 28.09 -4.31
CA CYS A 53 21.28 28.20 -5.75
C CYS A 53 19.89 28.20 -6.38
N PHE A 54 19.79 28.75 -7.58
CA PHE A 54 18.58 28.77 -8.39
C PHE A 54 18.84 28.14 -9.75
N VAL A 55 17.92 27.29 -10.18
CA VAL A 55 17.94 26.61 -11.47
C VAL A 55 16.75 27.11 -12.30
N GLY A 56 16.95 27.33 -13.61
CA GLY A 56 15.87 27.68 -14.54
C GLY A 56 15.86 29.15 -15.00
N GLY A 57 16.75 29.99 -14.46
CA GLY A 57 16.86 31.39 -14.85
C GLY A 57 17.48 32.26 -13.75
N VAL A 58 17.42 33.58 -13.93
CA VAL A 58 17.89 34.57 -12.94
C VAL A 58 16.70 35.39 -12.44
N PRO A 59 16.24 35.19 -11.19
CA PRO A 59 15.12 35.94 -10.66
C PRO A 59 15.31 37.46 -10.65
N ARG A 60 14.24 38.17 -10.99
CA ARG A 60 14.14 39.63 -11.07
C ARG A 60 13.04 40.15 -10.15
N ASP A 61 13.04 41.47 -9.93
CA ASP A 61 11.91 42.15 -9.31
C ASP A 61 10.68 42.13 -10.23
N LYS A 62 9.55 42.63 -9.73
CA LYS A 62 8.27 42.65 -10.47
C LYS A 62 8.30 43.45 -11.79
N ASN A 63 9.34 44.25 -12.02
CA ASN A 63 9.52 45.06 -13.22
C ASN A 63 10.64 44.52 -14.13
N GLY A 64 11.15 43.30 -13.87
CA GLY A 64 12.24 42.68 -14.63
C GLY A 64 13.64 43.22 -14.29
N ARG A 65 13.80 43.97 -13.20
CA ARG A 65 15.10 44.52 -12.77
C ARG A 65 15.85 43.53 -11.86
N PRO A 66 17.19 43.58 -11.82
CA PRO A 66 17.96 42.75 -10.89
C PRO A 66 17.53 42.95 -9.43
N ILE A 67 17.47 41.87 -8.66
CA ILE A 67 17.31 41.93 -7.21
C ILE A 67 18.71 42.09 -6.59
N ASP A 68 18.87 43.05 -5.67
CA ASP A 68 20.14 43.28 -5.00
C ASP A 68 20.59 42.06 -4.16
N GLY A 69 21.86 41.66 -4.32
CA GLY A 69 22.44 40.50 -3.62
C GLY A 69 22.07 39.12 -4.18
N LEU A 70 21.53 39.07 -5.41
CA LEU A 70 21.07 37.84 -6.07
C LEU A 70 22.14 37.14 -6.95
N VAL A 71 23.21 37.84 -7.32
CA VAL A 71 24.28 37.29 -8.16
C VAL A 71 25.48 36.99 -7.26
N ASN A 72 25.75 35.71 -7.06
CA ASN A 72 26.96 35.20 -6.43
C ASN A 72 27.76 34.43 -7.48
N ASP A 73 28.99 34.86 -7.75
CA ASP A 73 29.86 34.20 -8.73
C ASP A 73 30.32 32.81 -8.23
N GLY A 74 30.52 31.85 -9.14
CA GLY A 74 31.06 30.53 -8.82
C GLY A 74 30.06 29.50 -8.27
N VAL A 75 28.76 29.76 -8.40
CA VAL A 75 27.67 28.83 -8.05
C VAL A 75 27.49 27.69 -9.06
N GLU A 76 28.04 27.81 -10.27
CA GLU A 76 27.98 26.80 -11.33
C GLU A 76 28.56 25.43 -10.92
N ARG A 77 29.42 25.43 -9.88
CA ARG A 77 29.97 24.21 -9.28
C ARG A 77 28.95 23.40 -8.47
N TRP A 78 27.77 23.96 -8.18
CA TRP A 78 26.69 23.29 -7.44
C TRP A 78 25.67 22.77 -8.44
N SER A 79 25.82 21.49 -8.79
CA SER A 79 24.98 20.75 -9.72
C SER A 79 24.62 19.43 -9.08
N ALA A 80 23.31 19.17 -8.92
CA ALA A 80 22.83 17.87 -8.44
C ALA A 80 22.75 16.85 -9.58
N SER A 81 22.56 17.32 -10.82
CA SER A 81 22.49 16.54 -12.07
C SER A 81 22.65 17.50 -13.26
N PRO A 82 22.89 17.01 -14.50
CA PRO A 82 23.03 17.88 -15.67
C PRO A 82 21.87 18.88 -15.85
N ASP A 83 20.64 18.48 -15.54
CA ASP A 83 19.42 19.30 -15.58
C ASP A 83 19.19 20.18 -14.34
N LEU A 84 19.89 19.91 -13.23
CA LEU A 84 19.84 20.68 -11.98
C LEU A 84 21.16 21.42 -11.74
N THR A 85 21.60 22.18 -12.74
CA THR A 85 22.80 23.02 -12.65
C THR A 85 22.40 24.46 -12.33
N ALA A 86 22.98 25.02 -11.27
CA ALA A 86 22.70 26.38 -10.83
C ALA A 86 22.96 27.42 -11.92
N THR A 87 21.96 28.26 -12.20
CA THR A 87 22.07 29.42 -13.09
C THR A 87 22.56 30.66 -12.32
N CYS A 88 22.12 30.81 -11.08
CA CYS A 88 22.60 31.84 -10.16
C CYS A 88 22.47 31.36 -8.71
N GLY A 89 22.90 32.17 -7.75
CA GLY A 89 22.72 31.83 -6.35
C GLY A 89 22.76 33.03 -5.43
N PHE A 90 22.04 32.88 -4.33
CA PHE A 90 21.87 33.85 -3.27
C PHE A 90 22.79 33.51 -2.10
N SER A 91 23.24 34.52 -1.35
CA SER A 91 23.95 34.31 -0.10
C SER A 91 23.51 35.34 0.93
N GLN A 92 22.25 35.28 1.34
CA GLN A 92 21.69 36.16 2.37
C GLN A 92 21.80 35.51 3.74
N LYS A 93 22.22 36.30 4.73
CA LYS A 93 22.06 35.95 6.14
C LYS A 93 20.76 36.57 6.64
N LYS A 94 19.99 35.83 7.43
CA LYS A 94 18.84 36.44 8.11
C LYS A 94 19.35 37.47 9.14
N PRO A 95 18.58 38.53 9.43
CA PRO A 95 18.97 39.55 10.42
C PRO A 95 19.37 38.95 11.79
N ASP A 96 18.72 37.85 12.19
CA ASP A 96 18.90 37.20 13.48
C ASP A 96 19.96 36.06 13.49
N GLY A 97 20.80 35.95 12.45
CA GLY A 97 21.93 35.01 12.41
C GLY A 97 21.79 33.85 11.41
N ASN A 98 22.00 32.61 11.86
CA ASN A 98 21.97 31.42 11.00
C ASN A 98 20.56 30.81 10.90
N TYR A 99 20.28 30.10 9.81
CA TYR A 99 19.04 29.34 9.67
C TYR A 99 19.01 28.20 10.70
N THR A 100 17.86 28.04 11.35
CA THR A 100 17.64 27.02 12.39
C THR A 100 17.53 25.64 11.75
N ASP A 101 16.84 25.56 10.62
CA ASP A 101 16.67 24.36 9.82
C ASP A 101 16.52 24.72 8.33
N PHE A 102 16.40 23.69 7.48
CA PHE A 102 16.19 23.87 6.04
C PHE A 102 14.83 24.48 5.70
N TYR A 103 13.81 24.31 6.54
CA TYR A 103 12.49 24.88 6.29
C TYR A 103 12.50 26.41 6.43
N GLU A 104 13.15 26.94 7.47
CA GLU A 104 13.38 28.38 7.63
C GLU A 104 14.21 28.95 6.47
N LYS A 105 15.24 28.21 6.02
CA LYS A 105 16.03 28.61 4.85
C LYS A 105 15.18 28.69 3.58
N VAL A 106 14.38 27.66 3.29
CA VAL A 106 13.54 27.59 2.08
C VAL A 106 12.46 28.67 2.11
N THR A 107 11.74 28.83 3.22
CA THR A 107 10.66 29.83 3.33
C THR A 107 11.20 31.26 3.18
N TYR A 108 12.37 31.55 3.74
CA TYR A 108 13.03 32.85 3.59
C TYR A 108 13.35 33.16 2.12
N TYR A 109 13.96 32.22 1.40
CA TYR A 109 14.29 32.41 -0.02
C TYR A 109 13.04 32.41 -0.92
N ALA A 110 12.05 31.58 -0.62
CA ALA A 110 10.78 31.56 -1.34
C ALA A 110 10.07 32.91 -1.24
N ALA A 111 10.03 33.53 -0.06
CA ALA A 111 9.43 34.87 0.10
C ALA A 111 10.13 35.93 -0.77
N MET A 112 11.47 35.86 -0.89
CA MET A 112 12.24 36.78 -1.73
C MET A 112 11.96 36.61 -3.23
N VAL A 113 11.82 35.37 -3.69
CA VAL A 113 11.73 35.05 -5.12
C VAL A 113 10.28 35.01 -5.63
N ALA A 114 9.38 34.42 -4.85
CA ALA A 114 7.97 34.30 -5.21
C ALA A 114 7.19 35.60 -5.03
N GLY A 115 7.60 36.49 -4.12
CA GLY A 115 6.92 37.76 -3.87
C GLY A 115 6.76 38.65 -5.12
N PRO A 116 7.83 38.89 -5.90
CA PRO A 116 7.74 39.55 -7.20
C PRO A 116 6.80 38.84 -8.19
N ALA A 117 6.83 37.51 -8.25
CA ALA A 117 5.99 36.74 -9.16
C ALA A 117 4.50 36.85 -8.78
N GLN A 118 4.18 36.77 -7.49
CA GLN A 118 2.83 36.96 -6.95
C GLN A 118 2.26 38.36 -7.19
N ALA A 119 3.14 39.37 -7.29
CA ALA A 119 2.74 40.72 -7.65
C ALA A 119 2.37 40.86 -9.14
N VAL A 120 2.88 39.98 -10.01
CA VAL A 120 2.56 39.92 -11.45
C VAL A 120 1.36 39.00 -11.68
N ASP A 121 1.36 37.81 -11.09
CA ASP A 121 0.28 36.83 -11.12
C ASP A 121 -0.03 36.34 -9.69
N PRO A 122 -1.17 36.75 -9.09
CA PRO A 122 -1.57 36.31 -7.75
C PRO A 122 -1.71 34.79 -7.59
N GLY A 123 -1.87 34.03 -8.69
CA GLY A 123 -1.94 32.57 -8.68
C GLY A 123 -0.57 31.87 -8.63
N ALA A 124 0.53 32.60 -8.84
CA ALA A 124 1.88 32.06 -8.87
C ALA A 124 2.38 31.73 -7.45
N THR A 125 2.06 30.53 -6.97
CA THR A 125 2.43 30.05 -5.63
C THR A 125 3.49 28.96 -5.68
N PRO A 126 4.48 28.95 -4.76
CA PRO A 126 5.42 27.84 -4.62
C PRO A 126 4.79 26.59 -3.98
N PHE A 127 3.54 26.67 -3.53
CA PHE A 127 2.83 25.60 -2.83
C PHE A 127 2.02 24.74 -3.82
N THR A 128 2.68 23.82 -4.53
CA THR A 128 2.05 22.98 -5.56
C THR A 128 1.47 21.66 -5.03
N PHE A 129 1.78 21.28 -3.78
CA PHE A 129 1.32 20.03 -3.13
C PHE A 129 1.62 18.76 -3.94
N LYS A 130 2.60 18.80 -4.83
CA LYS A 130 3.02 17.64 -5.60
C LYS A 130 3.59 16.57 -4.64
N PRO A 131 3.24 15.29 -4.81
CA PRO A 131 3.86 14.20 -4.08
C PRO A 131 5.38 14.21 -4.27
N VAL A 132 6.10 13.80 -3.24
CA VAL A 132 7.55 13.57 -3.35
C VAL A 132 7.75 12.20 -4.00
N GLU A 133 8.24 12.22 -5.24
CA GLU A 133 8.63 11.01 -5.96
C GLU A 133 9.84 10.36 -5.27
N THR A 134 9.86 9.03 -5.30
CA THR A 134 10.90 8.19 -4.69
C THR A 134 11.53 7.32 -5.77
N ASP A 135 12.84 7.09 -5.67
CA ASP A 135 13.54 6.14 -6.55
C ASP A 135 13.45 4.70 -6.03
N GLU A 136 14.04 3.74 -6.74
CA GLU A 136 14.01 2.32 -6.33
C GLU A 136 14.74 2.08 -4.99
N ASP A 137 15.80 2.85 -4.75
CA ASP A 137 16.60 2.78 -3.52
C ASP A 137 15.82 3.27 -2.29
N ASP A 138 14.77 4.08 -2.50
CA ASP A 138 13.93 4.65 -1.43
C ASP A 138 12.79 3.72 -1.00
N GLY A 139 12.54 2.63 -1.74
CA GLY A 139 11.57 1.59 -1.38
C GLY A 139 10.56 1.23 -2.48
N VAL A 140 9.47 0.59 -2.07
CA VAL A 140 8.51 -0.02 -3.01
C VAL A 140 7.51 0.97 -3.60
N PHE A 141 7.29 2.12 -2.98
CA PHE A 141 6.32 3.10 -3.46
C PHE A 141 6.96 4.04 -4.48
N VAL A 142 6.18 4.50 -5.44
CA VAL A 142 6.61 5.49 -6.47
C VAL A 142 6.66 6.91 -5.89
N TYR A 143 5.95 7.13 -4.79
CA TYR A 143 5.99 8.37 -4.00
C TYR A 143 5.96 8.06 -2.50
N VAL A 144 6.47 9.00 -1.69
CA VAL A 144 6.63 8.83 -0.24
C VAL A 144 5.28 8.57 0.46
N ASP A 145 5.25 7.53 1.29
CA ASP A 145 4.16 7.32 2.27
C ASP A 145 4.27 8.34 3.42
N THR A 146 3.54 9.44 3.26
CA THR A 146 3.42 10.49 4.29
C THR A 146 2.35 10.17 5.33
N TYR A 147 1.51 9.15 5.11
CA TYR A 147 0.48 8.77 6.08
C TYR A 147 1.10 8.09 7.28
N SER A 148 1.98 7.10 7.07
CA SER A 148 2.59 6.33 8.17
C SER A 148 3.39 7.22 9.13
N SER A 149 4.15 8.17 8.59
CA SER A 149 4.91 9.13 9.39
C SER A 149 3.99 10.11 10.13
N ARG A 150 2.96 10.65 9.48
CA ARG A 150 1.98 11.55 10.11
C ARG A 150 1.16 10.86 11.21
N ALA A 151 0.82 9.60 11.02
CA ALA A 151 0.07 8.80 11.99
C ALA A 151 0.96 8.23 13.11
N GLY A 152 2.29 8.34 13.01
CA GLY A 152 3.22 7.80 14.00
C GLY A 152 3.29 6.27 14.02
N ILE A 153 3.03 5.62 12.88
CA ILE A 153 2.95 4.15 12.75
C ILE A 153 4.03 3.56 11.84
N THR A 154 5.09 4.32 11.52
CA THR A 154 6.16 3.87 10.61
C THR A 154 6.75 2.52 11.01
N GLU A 155 7.03 2.31 12.30
CA GLU A 155 7.57 1.04 12.81
C GLU A 155 6.60 -0.12 12.65
N LEU A 156 5.29 0.11 12.88
CA LEU A 156 4.25 -0.89 12.63
C LEU A 156 4.15 -1.21 11.14
N ASN A 157 4.17 -0.19 10.28
CA ASN A 157 4.10 -0.39 8.83
C ASN A 157 5.29 -1.19 8.31
N ALA A 158 6.49 -1.01 8.87
CA ALA A 158 7.68 -1.79 8.52
C ALA A 158 7.51 -3.31 8.74
N LEU A 159 6.65 -3.74 9.67
CA LEU A 159 6.31 -5.17 9.87
C LEU A 159 5.62 -5.80 8.66
N LEU A 160 5.02 -4.97 7.80
CA LEU A 160 4.34 -5.40 6.58
C LEU A 160 5.28 -5.53 5.37
N ALA A 161 6.58 -5.25 5.53
CA ALA A 161 7.60 -5.34 4.48
C ALA A 161 8.02 -6.80 4.17
N VAL A 162 7.03 -7.64 3.90
CA VAL A 162 7.18 -9.06 3.57
C VAL A 162 7.76 -9.22 2.16
N LYS A 163 8.73 -10.13 1.96
CA LYS A 163 9.47 -10.20 0.69
C LYS A 163 8.60 -10.64 -0.49
N LYS A 164 7.81 -11.71 -0.33
CA LYS A 164 6.97 -12.26 -1.39
C LYS A 164 5.58 -12.63 -0.85
N VAL A 165 4.57 -11.91 -1.31
CA VAL A 165 3.15 -12.22 -1.08
C VAL A 165 2.51 -12.63 -2.40
N VAL A 166 1.79 -13.76 -2.40
CA VAL A 166 1.13 -14.30 -3.58
C VAL A 166 -0.38 -14.15 -3.42
N ILE A 167 -1.08 -13.75 -4.50
CA ILE A 167 -2.53 -13.74 -4.59
C ILE A 167 -2.92 -14.66 -5.75
N ILE A 168 -3.69 -15.71 -5.46
CA ILE A 168 -4.22 -16.65 -6.45
C ILE A 168 -5.70 -16.36 -6.66
N GLY A 169 -6.05 -16.03 -7.89
CA GLY A 169 -7.37 -15.54 -8.28
C GLY A 169 -7.50 -14.04 -8.07
N LEU A 170 -7.84 -13.30 -9.13
CA LEU A 170 -8.03 -11.85 -9.18
C LEU A 170 -9.47 -11.48 -9.55
N GLY A 171 -10.40 -12.45 -9.48
CA GLY A 171 -11.83 -12.20 -9.59
C GLY A 171 -12.43 -11.78 -8.24
N GLY A 172 -13.15 -10.66 -8.20
CA GLY A 172 -13.88 -10.25 -6.99
C GLY A 172 -12.95 -10.03 -5.80
N THR A 173 -13.04 -10.86 -4.77
CA THR A 173 -12.22 -10.81 -3.54
C THR A 173 -10.73 -10.62 -3.82
N GLY A 174 -10.16 -11.39 -4.76
CA GLY A 174 -8.74 -11.32 -5.10
C GLY A 174 -8.26 -9.93 -5.54
N SER A 175 -9.09 -9.22 -6.30
CA SER A 175 -8.78 -7.86 -6.73
C SER A 175 -8.85 -6.85 -5.59
N TYR A 176 -9.75 -7.03 -4.61
CA TYR A 176 -9.79 -6.19 -3.41
C TYR A 176 -8.65 -6.50 -2.44
N LEU A 177 -8.18 -7.76 -2.37
CA LEU A 177 -6.96 -8.11 -1.65
C LEU A 177 -5.78 -7.31 -2.20
N LEU A 178 -5.62 -7.30 -3.53
CA LEU A 178 -4.58 -6.49 -4.18
C LEU A 178 -4.77 -4.99 -3.89
N ASP A 179 -6.00 -4.47 -3.93
CA ASP A 179 -6.25 -3.06 -3.60
C ASP A 179 -5.68 -2.67 -2.23
N LEU A 180 -5.91 -3.49 -1.22
CA LEU A 180 -5.45 -3.25 0.14
C LEU A 180 -3.94 -3.50 0.29
N LEU A 181 -3.43 -4.58 -0.31
CA LEU A 181 -2.02 -4.98 -0.21
C LEU A 181 -1.09 -4.07 -1.01
N ALA A 182 -1.56 -3.47 -2.10
CA ALA A 182 -0.79 -2.49 -2.88
C ALA A 182 -0.40 -1.25 -2.07
N LYS A 183 -1.12 -0.98 -0.96
CA LYS A 183 -0.87 0.12 -0.03
C LYS A 183 0.07 -0.28 1.12
N THR A 184 0.68 -1.46 1.07
CA THR A 184 1.61 -1.97 2.09
C THR A 184 3.04 -2.06 1.55
N PRO A 185 4.07 -1.99 2.42
CA PRO A 185 5.46 -2.08 2.01
C PRO A 185 5.94 -3.49 1.63
N ALA A 186 5.04 -4.46 1.41
CA ALA A 186 5.40 -5.78 0.91
C ALA A 186 6.26 -5.65 -0.37
N VAL A 187 7.40 -6.31 -0.43
CA VAL A 187 8.43 -6.07 -1.46
C VAL A 187 7.93 -6.48 -2.83
N THR A 188 7.35 -7.69 -2.94
CA THR A 188 6.74 -8.17 -4.18
C THR A 188 5.35 -8.73 -3.97
N LEU A 189 4.45 -8.39 -4.89
CA LEU A 189 3.08 -8.92 -4.97
C LEU A 189 2.96 -9.74 -6.26
N HIS A 190 2.86 -11.06 -6.14
CA HIS A 190 2.71 -11.96 -7.27
C HIS A 190 1.23 -12.27 -7.51
N LEU A 191 0.76 -12.02 -8.72
CA LEU A 191 -0.66 -12.15 -9.10
C LEU A 191 -0.83 -13.32 -10.05
N TYR A 192 -1.60 -14.35 -9.68
CA TYR A 192 -1.91 -15.48 -10.55
C TYR A 192 -3.40 -15.50 -10.89
N ASP A 193 -3.75 -15.27 -12.14
CA ASP A 193 -5.10 -15.43 -12.68
C ASP A 193 -5.02 -15.57 -14.21
N GLY A 194 -5.57 -16.66 -14.74
CA GLY A 194 -5.56 -17.00 -16.15
C GLY A 194 -6.67 -16.33 -16.97
N ASP A 195 -7.60 -15.59 -16.37
CA ASP A 195 -8.76 -15.07 -17.07
C ASP A 195 -8.52 -13.72 -17.73
N PHE A 196 -9.37 -13.43 -18.71
CA PHE A 196 -9.49 -12.10 -19.29
C PHE A 196 -10.37 -11.18 -18.44
N LEU A 197 -10.04 -9.88 -18.44
CA LEU A 197 -10.93 -8.86 -17.90
C LEU A 197 -12.19 -8.76 -18.75
N ARG A 198 -13.36 -8.88 -18.13
CA ARG A 198 -14.68 -8.73 -18.78
C ARG A 198 -15.55 -7.72 -18.03
N SER A 199 -16.57 -7.21 -18.72
CA SER A 199 -17.49 -6.21 -18.18
C SER A 199 -18.15 -6.63 -16.86
N HIS A 200 -18.56 -7.90 -16.73
CA HIS A 200 -19.16 -8.41 -15.50
C HIS A 200 -18.18 -8.48 -14.32
N ASN A 201 -16.86 -8.49 -14.55
CA ASN A 201 -15.87 -8.39 -13.48
C ASN A 201 -15.83 -6.98 -12.91
N ALA A 202 -15.93 -5.95 -13.76
CA ALA A 202 -15.81 -4.55 -13.38
C ALA A 202 -16.85 -4.08 -12.34
N PHE A 203 -18.03 -4.70 -12.30
CA PHE A 203 -19.09 -4.35 -11.34
C PHE A 203 -18.93 -4.98 -9.95
N ARG A 204 -17.96 -5.87 -9.76
CA ARG A 204 -17.74 -6.60 -8.49
C ARG A 204 -16.28 -6.56 -8.03
N ALA A 205 -15.52 -5.61 -8.54
CA ALA A 205 -14.08 -5.43 -8.33
C ALA A 205 -13.76 -3.96 -8.07
N PRO A 206 -12.59 -3.61 -7.47
CA PRO A 206 -12.23 -2.23 -7.22
C PRO A 206 -11.88 -1.47 -8.51
N GLY A 207 -11.95 -0.14 -8.41
CA GLY A 207 -11.63 0.76 -9.52
C GLY A 207 -12.81 1.00 -10.46
N ALA A 208 -12.51 1.67 -11.57
CA ALA A 208 -13.50 2.05 -12.57
C ALA A 208 -12.96 1.70 -13.97
N ALA A 209 -12.92 0.42 -14.30
CA ALA A 209 -12.44 -0.07 -15.60
C ALA A 209 -13.13 0.70 -16.73
N SER A 210 -12.33 1.32 -17.60
CA SER A 210 -12.87 2.13 -18.69
C SER A 210 -13.41 1.26 -19.81
N ILE A 211 -14.21 1.86 -20.71
CA ILE A 211 -14.70 1.14 -21.90
C ILE A 211 -13.54 0.66 -22.80
N ASP A 212 -12.43 1.38 -22.82
CA ASP A 212 -11.25 1.01 -23.61
C ASP A 212 -10.51 -0.17 -22.99
N ASP A 213 -10.44 -0.24 -21.66
CA ASP A 213 -9.89 -1.39 -20.95
C ASP A 213 -10.69 -2.67 -21.24
N LEU A 214 -12.02 -2.56 -21.26
CA LEU A 214 -12.92 -3.68 -21.53
C LEU A 214 -12.92 -4.14 -23.00
N ARG A 215 -12.54 -3.25 -23.92
CA ARG A 215 -12.36 -3.56 -25.34
C ARG A 215 -11.00 -4.19 -25.64
N ALA A 216 -9.99 -3.87 -24.83
CA ALA A 216 -8.68 -4.49 -24.95
C ALA A 216 -8.73 -5.98 -24.52
N PRO A 217 -8.05 -6.89 -25.25
CA PRO A 217 -7.97 -8.31 -24.87
C PRO A 217 -6.96 -8.51 -23.72
N MET A 218 -7.20 -7.90 -22.57
CA MET A 218 -6.28 -7.86 -21.43
C MET A 218 -6.60 -8.95 -20.40
N LYS A 219 -5.56 -9.60 -19.84
CA LYS A 219 -5.73 -10.49 -18.69
C LYS A 219 -6.00 -9.68 -17.43
N LYS A 220 -6.69 -10.27 -16.44
CA LYS A 220 -6.94 -9.57 -15.17
C LYS A 220 -5.65 -9.13 -14.50
N VAL A 221 -4.63 -10.00 -14.48
CA VAL A 221 -3.33 -9.71 -13.86
C VAL A 221 -2.65 -8.49 -14.50
N ASP A 222 -2.67 -8.37 -15.82
CA ASP A 222 -2.05 -7.26 -16.55
C ASP A 222 -2.81 -5.95 -16.30
N TYR A 223 -4.14 -6.00 -16.26
CA TYR A 223 -4.97 -4.84 -15.95
C TYR A 223 -4.64 -4.28 -14.56
N TYR A 224 -4.58 -5.16 -13.56
CA TYR A 224 -4.32 -4.75 -12.19
C TYR A 224 -2.85 -4.36 -11.95
N GLU A 225 -1.89 -5.01 -12.61
CA GLU A 225 -0.49 -4.57 -12.60
C GLU A 225 -0.39 -3.14 -13.10
N ARG A 226 -0.95 -2.84 -14.28
CA ARG A 226 -0.92 -1.49 -14.86
C ARG A 226 -1.57 -0.47 -13.93
N MET A 227 -2.70 -0.81 -13.31
CA MET A 227 -3.43 0.10 -12.42
C MET A 227 -2.64 0.44 -11.15
N TYR A 228 -2.12 -0.57 -10.45
CA TYR A 228 -1.44 -0.36 -9.17
C TYR A 228 0.05 -0.02 -9.30
N SER A 229 0.65 -0.22 -10.48
CA SER A 229 2.02 0.24 -10.76
C SER A 229 2.16 1.77 -10.74
N ALA A 230 1.04 2.50 -10.86
CA ALA A 230 1.01 3.95 -10.64
C ALA A 230 1.34 4.35 -9.19
N MET A 231 1.14 3.44 -8.22
CA MET A 231 1.37 3.68 -6.79
C MET A 231 2.66 3.02 -6.30
N ARG A 232 2.98 1.82 -6.79
CA ARG A 232 4.07 1.00 -6.27
C ARG A 232 4.78 0.17 -7.34
N ARG A 233 6.03 -0.17 -7.07
CA ARG A 233 6.86 -1.11 -7.82
C ARG A 233 6.63 -2.55 -7.34
N GLY A 234 7.18 -3.54 -8.03
CA GLY A 234 7.24 -4.92 -7.54
C GLY A 234 5.94 -5.72 -7.63
N ILE A 235 4.96 -5.29 -8.42
CA ILE A 235 3.83 -6.14 -8.81
C ILE A 235 4.32 -7.06 -9.94
N LYS A 236 4.03 -8.37 -9.84
CA LYS A 236 4.47 -9.40 -10.79
C LYS A 236 3.25 -10.15 -11.33
N PRO A 237 2.78 -9.85 -12.54
CA PRO A 237 1.65 -10.55 -13.14
C PRO A 237 2.06 -11.91 -13.69
N HIS A 238 1.23 -12.92 -13.44
CA HIS A 238 1.34 -14.28 -13.97
C HIS A 238 0.01 -14.66 -14.62
N PRO A 239 -0.12 -14.60 -15.96
CA PRO A 239 -1.38 -14.78 -16.68
C PRO A 239 -1.78 -16.27 -16.82
N VAL A 240 -1.62 -17.02 -15.74
CA VAL A 240 -1.86 -18.46 -15.63
C VAL A 240 -2.59 -18.76 -14.33
N ASN A 241 -3.40 -19.80 -14.31
CA ASN A 241 -3.93 -20.36 -13.08
C ASN A 241 -2.85 -21.21 -12.39
N VAL A 242 -2.87 -21.24 -11.07
CA VAL A 242 -2.04 -22.19 -10.31
C VAL A 242 -2.74 -23.54 -10.33
N THR A 243 -1.99 -24.57 -10.66
CA THR A 243 -2.43 -25.98 -10.71
C THR A 243 -1.37 -26.85 -10.04
N ALA A 244 -1.62 -28.16 -9.95
CA ALA A 244 -0.61 -29.11 -9.48
C ALA A 244 0.70 -29.06 -10.31
N GLU A 245 0.66 -28.62 -11.57
CA GLU A 245 1.82 -28.60 -12.46
C GLU A 245 2.80 -27.46 -12.16
N ASN A 246 2.32 -26.32 -11.67
CA ASN A 246 3.12 -25.11 -11.44
C ASN A 246 3.13 -24.61 -9.99
N VAL A 247 2.48 -25.32 -9.05
CA VAL A 247 2.44 -24.95 -7.63
C VAL A 247 3.82 -24.71 -7.00
N ASN A 248 4.88 -25.31 -7.56
CA ASN A 248 6.25 -25.11 -7.11
C ASN A 248 6.72 -23.64 -7.20
N GLU A 249 6.13 -22.83 -8.08
CA GLU A 249 6.48 -21.40 -8.28
C GLU A 249 6.11 -20.49 -7.10
N ILE A 250 5.27 -20.99 -6.20
CA ILE A 250 4.74 -20.22 -5.05
C ILE A 250 5.21 -20.74 -3.69
N LEU A 251 6.00 -21.83 -3.66
CA LEU A 251 6.41 -22.48 -2.40
C LEU A 251 7.50 -21.72 -1.63
N ASP A 252 8.18 -20.76 -2.27
CA ASP A 252 9.12 -19.81 -1.66
C ASP A 252 8.42 -18.53 -1.16
N ALA A 253 7.09 -18.43 -1.28
CA ALA A 253 6.34 -17.29 -0.79
C ALA A 253 6.39 -17.18 0.73
N ASN A 254 6.38 -15.95 1.25
CA ASN A 254 6.23 -15.72 2.68
C ASN A 254 4.78 -15.78 3.13
N PHE A 255 3.84 -15.52 2.22
CA PHE A 255 2.41 -15.61 2.49
C PHE A 255 1.62 -15.78 1.19
N VAL A 256 0.55 -16.56 1.24
CA VAL A 256 -0.34 -16.79 0.08
C VAL A 256 -1.79 -16.47 0.43
N PHE A 257 -2.48 -15.74 -0.44
CA PHE A 257 -3.93 -15.61 -0.39
C PHE A 257 -4.57 -16.45 -1.49
N LEU A 258 -5.55 -17.27 -1.11
CA LEU A 258 -6.34 -18.09 -2.02
C LEU A 258 -7.72 -17.43 -2.17
N ALA A 259 -7.97 -16.83 -3.34
CA ALA A 259 -9.22 -16.19 -3.73
C ALA A 259 -9.72 -16.78 -5.06
N MET A 260 -9.78 -18.11 -5.09
CA MET A 260 -10.13 -18.91 -6.25
C MET A 260 -11.35 -19.78 -5.97
N ASP A 261 -12.03 -20.18 -7.04
CA ASP A 261 -13.19 -21.06 -6.98
C ASP A 261 -12.79 -22.46 -6.47
N THR A 262 -13.79 -23.17 -5.97
CA THR A 262 -13.65 -24.57 -5.52
C THR A 262 -13.24 -25.47 -6.68
N GLY A 263 -12.27 -26.36 -6.45
CA GLY A 263 -11.85 -27.34 -7.45
C GLY A 263 -10.62 -28.15 -7.04
N PRO A 264 -10.25 -29.17 -7.84
CA PRO A 264 -9.12 -30.06 -7.54
C PRO A 264 -7.78 -29.34 -7.44
N ASP A 265 -7.59 -28.27 -8.21
CA ASP A 265 -6.38 -27.44 -8.13
C ASP A 265 -6.23 -26.77 -6.76
N LYS A 266 -7.35 -26.32 -6.16
CA LYS A 266 -7.35 -25.72 -4.81
C LYS A 266 -6.86 -26.70 -3.76
N GLU A 267 -7.31 -27.96 -3.83
CA GLU A 267 -6.85 -29.02 -2.93
C GLU A 267 -5.34 -29.28 -3.09
N ALA A 268 -4.88 -29.40 -4.33
CA ALA A 268 -3.45 -29.62 -4.62
C ALA A 268 -2.58 -28.47 -4.10
N ILE A 269 -3.02 -27.22 -4.27
CA ILE A 269 -2.34 -26.03 -3.76
C ILE A 269 -2.25 -26.07 -2.24
N ILE A 270 -3.37 -26.29 -1.54
CA ILE A 270 -3.40 -26.27 -0.07
C ILE A 270 -2.51 -27.37 0.51
N LYS A 271 -2.55 -28.59 -0.05
CA LYS A 271 -1.65 -29.66 0.37
C LYS A 271 -0.18 -29.30 0.16
N ALA A 272 0.17 -28.70 -0.99
CA ALA A 272 1.54 -28.31 -1.28
C ALA A 272 2.03 -27.19 -0.33
N LEU A 273 1.23 -26.15 -0.10
CA LEU A 273 1.55 -25.06 0.82
C LEU A 273 1.72 -25.57 2.25
N THR A 274 0.83 -26.45 2.70
CA THR A 274 0.88 -27.05 4.04
C THR A 274 2.13 -27.90 4.22
N ALA A 275 2.45 -28.76 3.24
CA ALA A 275 3.65 -29.60 3.28
C ALA A 275 4.96 -28.80 3.30
N HIS A 276 4.98 -27.60 2.71
CA HIS A 276 6.15 -26.72 2.68
C HIS A 276 6.16 -25.66 3.79
N GLY A 277 5.16 -25.67 4.68
CA GLY A 277 5.06 -24.68 5.76
C GLY A 277 4.89 -23.25 5.25
N VAL A 278 4.20 -23.06 4.13
CA VAL A 278 3.87 -21.73 3.61
C VAL A 278 2.54 -21.29 4.23
N PRO A 279 2.51 -20.20 5.03
CA PRO A 279 1.27 -19.72 5.62
C PRO A 279 0.34 -19.16 4.53
N PHE A 280 -0.96 -19.38 4.69
CA PHE A 280 -1.94 -18.90 3.74
C PHE A 280 -3.26 -18.52 4.41
N ILE A 281 -4.03 -17.68 3.70
CA ILE A 281 -5.45 -17.45 3.99
C ILE A 281 -6.27 -17.89 2.79
N ASP A 282 -7.22 -18.78 3.03
CA ASP A 282 -8.30 -19.09 2.09
C ASP A 282 -9.48 -18.17 2.31
N THR A 283 -10.07 -17.72 1.21
CA THR A 283 -11.28 -16.90 1.21
C THR A 283 -12.40 -17.60 0.47
N GLY A 284 -13.60 -17.57 1.05
CA GLY A 284 -14.81 -18.15 0.46
C GLY A 284 -15.96 -17.17 0.51
N VAL A 285 -16.70 -17.07 -0.59
CA VAL A 285 -17.95 -16.32 -0.69
C VAL A 285 -19.00 -17.27 -1.23
N GLY A 286 -19.97 -17.65 -0.40
CA GLY A 286 -21.07 -18.53 -0.79
C GLY A 286 -22.37 -17.76 -0.69
N LEU A 287 -22.88 -17.27 -1.83
CA LEU A 287 -24.12 -16.51 -1.90
C LEU A 287 -25.17 -17.28 -2.69
N SER A 288 -26.41 -17.09 -2.30
CA SER A 288 -27.58 -17.60 -2.98
C SER A 288 -28.67 -16.54 -3.01
N ARG A 289 -29.63 -16.71 -3.91
CA ARG A 289 -30.84 -15.89 -3.96
C ARG A 289 -32.02 -16.70 -3.49
N ASP A 290 -32.79 -16.16 -2.56
CA ASP A 290 -34.06 -16.72 -2.11
C ASP A 290 -35.22 -15.73 -2.32
N GLY A 291 -36.40 -16.05 -1.78
CA GLY A 291 -37.59 -15.21 -1.90
C GLY A 291 -37.51 -13.87 -1.16
N ASN A 292 -36.58 -13.73 -0.22
CA ASN A 292 -36.41 -12.56 0.63
C ASN A 292 -35.20 -11.70 0.23
N GLY A 293 -34.29 -12.21 -0.60
CA GLY A 293 -33.17 -11.44 -1.12
C GLY A 293 -31.96 -12.29 -1.48
N VAL A 294 -30.78 -11.68 -1.36
CA VAL A 294 -29.50 -12.40 -1.40
C VAL A 294 -29.16 -12.81 0.03
N ASN A 295 -28.85 -14.09 0.22
CA ASN A 295 -28.38 -14.64 1.49
C ASN A 295 -27.04 -15.36 1.26
N GLY A 296 -26.33 -15.69 2.32
CA GLY A 296 -25.10 -16.46 2.26
C GLY A 296 -24.12 -16.11 3.36
N GLN A 297 -22.88 -16.53 3.14
CA GLN A 297 -21.80 -16.36 4.11
C GLN A 297 -20.46 -16.08 3.44
N ILE A 298 -19.63 -15.33 4.17
CA ILE A 298 -18.21 -15.13 3.88
C ILE A 298 -17.41 -15.99 4.84
N ARG A 299 -16.34 -16.62 4.37
CA ARG A 299 -15.44 -17.44 5.19
C ARG A 299 -13.98 -17.06 4.97
N ILE A 300 -13.25 -16.88 6.06
CA ILE A 300 -11.80 -16.67 6.08
C ILE A 300 -11.18 -17.82 6.88
N THR A 301 -10.30 -18.61 6.26
CA THR A 301 -9.60 -19.72 6.94
C THR A 301 -8.11 -19.50 6.87
N THR A 302 -7.44 -19.50 8.02
CA THR A 302 -6.02 -19.14 8.16
C THR A 302 -5.21 -20.37 8.52
N SER A 303 -4.22 -20.66 7.68
CA SER A 303 -3.21 -21.69 7.91
C SER A 303 -1.87 -21.07 8.26
N THR A 304 -1.22 -21.59 9.29
CA THR A 304 0.18 -21.26 9.61
C THR A 304 0.95 -22.53 9.91
N PRO A 305 2.29 -22.57 9.79
CA PRO A 305 3.07 -23.78 10.04
C PRO A 305 2.82 -24.45 11.39
N ALA A 306 2.42 -23.68 12.40
CA ALA A 306 2.10 -24.17 13.74
C ALA A 306 0.62 -24.59 13.93
N ARG A 307 -0.29 -24.19 13.03
CA ARG A 307 -1.75 -24.36 13.18
C ARG A 307 -2.38 -24.64 11.81
N THR A 308 -2.48 -25.92 11.44
CA THR A 308 -3.08 -26.38 10.17
C THR A 308 -4.09 -27.52 10.35
N ASP A 309 -4.05 -28.23 11.47
CA ASP A 309 -4.82 -29.43 11.80
C ASP A 309 -6.34 -29.23 11.70
N HIS A 310 -6.83 -28.09 12.19
CA HIS A 310 -8.25 -27.73 12.17
C HIS A 310 -8.87 -27.68 10.77
N ILE A 311 -8.07 -27.37 9.74
CA ILE A 311 -8.55 -27.21 8.37
C ILE A 311 -9.05 -28.55 7.81
N GLU A 312 -8.20 -29.59 7.89
CA GLU A 312 -8.55 -30.93 7.41
C GLU A 312 -9.50 -31.63 8.36
N ARG A 313 -9.28 -31.52 9.68
CA ARG A 313 -10.12 -32.17 10.70
C ARG A 313 -11.58 -31.76 10.60
N ASP A 314 -11.83 -30.46 10.43
CA ASP A 314 -13.18 -29.89 10.51
C ASP A 314 -13.74 -29.50 9.12
N GLY A 315 -13.02 -29.82 8.04
CA GLY A 315 -13.49 -29.61 6.66
C GLY A 315 -13.77 -28.15 6.31
N LEU A 316 -12.94 -27.22 6.78
CA LEU A 316 -13.23 -25.77 6.72
C LEU A 316 -13.12 -25.16 5.32
N ILE A 317 -12.49 -25.87 4.40
CA ILE A 317 -12.28 -25.43 3.02
C ILE A 317 -12.94 -26.42 2.08
N SER A 318 -13.80 -25.90 1.20
CA SER A 318 -14.47 -26.70 0.18
C SER A 318 -13.53 -26.93 -1.01
N TYR A 319 -13.33 -28.20 -1.37
CA TYR A 319 -12.52 -28.63 -2.52
C TYR A 319 -13.35 -29.15 -3.69
N PHE A 320 -14.55 -29.64 -3.41
CA PHE A 320 -15.48 -30.18 -4.38
C PHE A 320 -16.75 -29.36 -4.40
N ALA A 321 -17.30 -29.16 -5.60
CA ALA A 321 -18.66 -28.63 -5.71
C ALA A 321 -19.61 -29.63 -5.04
N GLY A 322 -20.45 -29.16 -4.10
CA GLY A 322 -21.35 -30.05 -3.36
C GLY A 322 -22.44 -30.67 -4.24
N ASP A 323 -23.25 -31.57 -3.69
CA ASP A 323 -24.41 -32.19 -4.40
C ASP A 323 -25.45 -31.16 -4.91
N HIS A 324 -25.34 -29.91 -4.45
CA HIS A 324 -26.12 -28.75 -4.88
C HIS A 324 -25.33 -27.77 -5.75
N ALA A 325 -24.26 -28.21 -6.43
CA ALA A 325 -23.46 -27.39 -7.35
C ALA A 325 -24.30 -26.66 -8.41
N ASP A 326 -25.42 -27.26 -8.82
CA ASP A 326 -26.39 -26.66 -9.75
C ASP A 326 -27.12 -25.42 -9.18
N TYR A 327 -27.09 -25.23 -7.86
CA TYR A 327 -27.59 -24.06 -7.13
C TYR A 327 -26.48 -23.11 -6.68
N ASP A 328 -25.22 -23.47 -6.91
CA ASP A 328 -24.07 -22.64 -6.57
C ASP A 328 -24.02 -21.48 -7.57
N THR A 329 -24.72 -20.40 -7.20
CA THR A 329 -24.77 -19.23 -8.06
C THR A 329 -23.39 -18.59 -8.05
N ASN A 330 -22.82 -18.29 -9.23
CA ASN A 330 -21.66 -17.38 -9.41
C ASN A 330 -21.99 -15.93 -8.98
N LEU A 331 -22.95 -15.77 -8.07
CA LEU A 331 -23.41 -14.51 -7.52
C LEU A 331 -22.31 -13.95 -6.65
N GLN A 332 -21.79 -12.81 -7.07
CA GLN A 332 -20.86 -12.03 -6.29
C GLN A 332 -21.23 -10.56 -6.42
N VAL A 333 -21.13 -9.85 -5.31
CA VAL A 333 -21.39 -8.41 -5.22
C VAL A 333 -20.17 -7.71 -4.64
N ALA A 334 -19.98 -6.46 -5.01
CA ALA A 334 -18.75 -5.70 -4.75
C ALA A 334 -18.45 -5.59 -3.25
N GLU A 335 -19.45 -5.27 -2.44
CA GLU A 335 -19.35 -5.05 -1.00
C GLU A 335 -18.98 -6.32 -0.24
N LEU A 336 -19.50 -7.48 -0.65
CA LEU A 336 -19.17 -8.75 0.01
C LEU A 336 -17.79 -9.25 -0.40
N ASN A 337 -17.38 -9.04 -1.65
CA ASN A 337 -16.00 -9.27 -2.09
C ASN A 337 -15.01 -8.38 -1.33
N ALA A 338 -15.35 -7.10 -1.17
CA ALA A 338 -14.54 -6.14 -0.42
C ALA A 338 -14.49 -6.50 1.07
N LEU A 339 -15.62 -6.87 1.70
CA LEU A 339 -15.66 -7.28 3.10
C LEU A 339 -14.80 -8.54 3.32
N THR A 340 -14.90 -9.52 2.42
CA THR A 340 -14.07 -10.74 2.45
C THR A 340 -12.58 -10.39 2.42
N ALA A 341 -12.17 -9.56 1.47
CA ALA A 341 -10.78 -9.11 1.37
C ALA A 341 -10.32 -8.33 2.60
N ASN A 342 -11.17 -7.46 3.16
CA ASN A 342 -10.85 -6.72 4.38
C ASN A 342 -10.63 -7.64 5.57
N LEU A 343 -11.51 -8.62 5.81
CA LEU A 343 -11.36 -9.58 6.90
C LEU A 343 -10.07 -10.41 6.74
N ALA A 344 -9.75 -10.86 5.52
CA ALA A 344 -8.51 -11.55 5.22
C ALA A 344 -7.26 -10.68 5.48
N VAL A 345 -7.26 -9.41 5.03
CA VAL A 345 -6.12 -8.50 5.27
C VAL A 345 -5.98 -8.14 6.74
N LEU A 346 -7.08 -7.96 7.48
CA LEU A 346 -7.05 -7.76 8.93
C LEU A 346 -6.35 -8.93 9.63
N ARG A 347 -6.75 -10.17 9.30
CA ARG A 347 -6.12 -11.39 9.85
C ARG A 347 -4.65 -11.51 9.47
N TYR A 348 -4.30 -11.25 8.22
CA TYR A 348 -2.90 -11.21 7.76
C TYR A 348 -2.07 -10.17 8.53
N LYS A 349 -2.59 -8.95 8.71
CA LYS A 349 -1.88 -7.89 9.44
C LYS A 349 -1.77 -8.17 10.94
N LYS A 350 -2.74 -8.87 11.55
CA LYS A 350 -2.63 -9.40 12.91
C LYS A 350 -1.49 -10.43 13.03
N LEU A 351 -1.37 -11.37 12.09
CA LEU A 351 -0.26 -12.34 12.08
C LEU A 351 1.12 -11.65 12.02
N LEU A 352 1.20 -10.51 11.32
CA LEU A 352 2.42 -9.69 11.24
C LEU A 352 2.59 -8.71 12.41
N ARG A 353 1.67 -8.72 13.38
CA ARG A 353 1.67 -7.84 14.58
C ARG A 353 1.50 -6.36 14.27
N PHE A 354 0.97 -6.01 13.11
CA PHE A 354 0.55 -4.64 12.81
C PHE A 354 -0.69 -4.26 13.65
N TYR A 355 -1.63 -5.19 13.77
CA TYR A 355 -2.75 -5.08 14.69
C TYR A 355 -2.51 -5.91 15.95
N ALA A 356 -3.02 -5.44 17.09
CA ALA A 356 -3.11 -6.25 18.29
C ALA A 356 -4.04 -7.46 18.03
N ASP A 357 -3.67 -8.60 18.59
CA ASP A 357 -4.39 -9.85 18.38
C ASP A 357 -4.37 -10.71 19.64
N THR A 358 -5.44 -10.57 20.43
CA THR A 358 -5.63 -11.35 21.66
C THR A 358 -6.33 -12.68 21.39
N GLU A 359 -7.15 -12.74 20.33
CA GLU A 359 -7.94 -13.92 20.01
C GLU A 359 -7.13 -14.92 19.20
N ASP A 360 -6.33 -14.46 18.22
CA ASP A 360 -5.62 -15.35 17.30
C ASP A 360 -6.54 -16.39 16.62
N GLU A 361 -7.73 -15.93 16.22
CA GLU A 361 -8.70 -16.74 15.51
C GLU A 361 -8.12 -17.31 14.20
N ARG A 362 -8.49 -18.56 13.86
CA ARG A 362 -8.04 -19.20 12.61
C ARG A 362 -9.15 -19.36 11.59
N HIS A 363 -10.39 -19.19 12.00
CA HIS A 363 -11.53 -19.24 11.10
C HIS A 363 -12.55 -18.17 11.47
N THR A 364 -12.99 -17.40 10.48
CA THR A 364 -14.01 -16.37 10.63
C THR A 364 -15.12 -16.59 9.62
N VAL A 365 -16.37 -16.59 10.08
CA VAL A 365 -17.57 -16.66 9.25
C VAL A 365 -18.43 -15.42 9.48
N TYR A 366 -18.80 -14.73 8.41
CA TYR A 366 -19.81 -13.68 8.46
C TYR A 366 -21.10 -14.19 7.81
N ALA A 367 -22.19 -14.21 8.56
CA ALA A 367 -23.52 -14.57 8.08
C ALA A 367 -24.29 -13.32 7.65
N LEU A 368 -24.71 -13.28 6.38
CA LEU A 368 -25.28 -12.06 5.78
C LEU A 368 -26.66 -11.72 6.33
N ASP A 369 -27.51 -12.73 6.53
CA ASP A 369 -28.89 -12.56 6.96
C ASP A 369 -29.02 -12.14 8.43
N SER A 370 -28.23 -12.75 9.32
CA SER A 370 -28.25 -12.43 10.74
C SER A 370 -27.30 -11.28 11.11
N ASN A 371 -26.40 -10.90 10.21
CA ASN A 371 -25.33 -9.92 10.44
C ASN A 371 -24.40 -10.32 11.60
N ASP A 372 -24.19 -11.63 11.79
CA ASP A 372 -23.31 -12.17 12.82
C ASP A 372 -21.91 -12.45 12.27
N LEU A 373 -20.90 -12.26 13.13
CA LEU A 373 -19.51 -12.62 12.87
C LEU A 373 -19.05 -13.67 13.89
N HIS A 374 -18.78 -14.87 13.41
CA HIS A 374 -18.34 -16.01 14.23
C HIS A 374 -16.86 -16.24 14.04
N ASN A 375 -16.10 -16.27 15.13
CA ASN A 375 -14.68 -16.61 15.13
C ASN A 375 -14.48 -17.97 15.81
N ARG A 376 -13.58 -18.80 15.28
CA ARG A 376 -13.23 -20.11 15.82
C ARG A 376 -11.73 -20.34 15.84
N TYR A 377 -11.31 -21.30 16.67
CA TYR A 377 -9.94 -21.74 16.89
C TYR A 377 -9.04 -20.63 17.46
N GLY A 378 -9.65 -19.66 18.14
CA GLY A 378 -8.93 -18.65 18.89
C GLY A 378 -8.58 -19.12 20.30
N THR A 379 -7.89 -18.26 21.01
CA THR A 379 -7.37 -18.49 22.36
C THR A 379 -8.51 -18.67 23.36
N SER A 380 -9.65 -17.99 23.16
CA SER A 380 -10.81 -18.11 24.06
C SER A 380 -11.45 -19.50 24.02
N GLU A 381 -11.53 -20.14 22.85
CA GLU A 381 -12.04 -21.51 22.69
C GLU A 381 -11.07 -22.54 23.29
N ALA A 382 -9.76 -22.38 23.07
CA ALA A 382 -8.75 -23.28 23.63
C ALA A 382 -8.79 -23.29 25.18
N ASN A 383 -8.92 -22.12 25.80
CA ASN A 383 -9.02 -22.02 27.26
C ASN A 383 -10.32 -22.63 27.80
N ALA A 384 -11.43 -22.53 27.06
CA ALA A 384 -12.71 -23.11 27.47
C ALA A 384 -12.70 -24.66 27.42
N GLU A 385 -11.96 -25.26 26.48
CA GLU A 385 -11.75 -26.71 26.43
C GLU A 385 -10.89 -27.20 27.61
N ASP A 386 -9.83 -26.47 27.97
CA ASP A 386 -8.97 -26.80 29.13
C ASP A 386 -9.72 -26.69 30.47
N ASP A 387 -10.51 -25.63 30.68
CA ASP A 387 -11.34 -25.46 31.90
C ASP A 387 -12.41 -26.56 32.04
N SER A 388 -12.87 -27.14 30.92
CA SER A 388 -13.88 -28.22 30.95
C SER A 388 -13.30 -29.60 31.32
N CYS A 389 -11.98 -29.78 31.21
CA CYS A 389 -11.29 -31.02 31.61
C CYS A 389 -10.89 -31.05 33.09
N GLU A 390 -10.93 -29.91 33.80
CA GLU A 390 -10.56 -29.83 35.23
C GLU A 390 -11.72 -30.07 36.22
N GLN A 391 -12.94 -30.41 35.78
CA GLN A 391 -13.99 -30.82 36.72
C GLN A 391 -13.86 -32.31 37.09
N PRO A 392 -13.52 -32.67 38.35
CA PRO A 392 -13.56 -34.05 38.77
C PRO A 392 -15.03 -34.48 38.86
N LEU A 393 -15.38 -35.58 38.20
CA LEU A 393 -16.58 -36.35 38.48
C LEU A 393 -16.59 -36.70 39.98
N ALA A 394 -17.33 -35.94 40.77
CA ALA A 394 -17.68 -36.35 42.13
C ALA A 394 -18.58 -37.58 42.02
N SER A 395 -17.97 -38.75 42.24
CA SER A 395 -18.69 -39.99 42.48
C SER A 395 -19.45 -39.87 43.80
N GLU A 396 -20.75 -39.59 43.76
CA GLU A 396 -21.64 -39.93 44.85
C GLU A 396 -21.87 -41.45 44.80
N ALA A 397 -21.04 -42.16 45.56
CA ALA A 397 -21.32 -43.53 45.97
C ALA A 397 -22.33 -43.48 47.12
N ASP A 398 -23.37 -44.30 46.98
CA ASP A 398 -24.22 -44.82 48.05
C ASP A 398 -23.45 -44.99 49.37
N ASP A 399 -24.05 -44.54 50.48
CA ASP A 399 -24.00 -45.34 51.69
C ASP A 399 -25.28 -45.19 52.51
N ALA A 400 -25.82 -46.35 52.85
CA ALA A 400 -27.06 -46.55 53.58
C ALA A 400 -26.89 -46.30 55.08
N ALA A 401 -27.89 -45.67 55.70
CA ALA A 401 -28.33 -45.91 57.09
C ALA A 401 -29.75 -45.36 57.31
#